data_AF-A0A3D4QWA0-F1
#
_entry.id   AF-A0A3D4QWA0-F1
#
_cell.length_a   1.000
_cell.length_b   1.000
_cell.length_c   1.000
_cell.angle_alpha   90.00
_cell.angle_beta   90.00
_cell.angle_gamma   90.00
#
_symmetry.space_group_name_H-M   'P 1'
#
loop_
_entity.id
_entity.type
_entity.pdbx_description
1 polymer ?
#
loop_
_entity_poly.entity_id
_entity_poly.type
_entity_poly.pdbx_seq_one_letter_code
_entity_poly.pdbx_strand_id
1 'polypeptide(L)'
;MLAGLEKPTKGEIYIGGIPIHELNEEKVTLFRQKNIGFIFQAYHLLPMLTALENISLPLVFRGEDKKKRNPMAKKVMEAVGLAGYEKRKPNQMSGGQQQRVGIARALVGNPK
;
A
#
# COMPACT_ATOMS: atom_id res chain seq x y z
N MET A 1 -16.44 3.09 1.42
CA MET A 1 -16.96 2.70 2.76
C MET A 1 -16.00 1.92 3.69
N LEU A 2 -15.72 0.61 3.49
CA LEU A 2 -15.06 -0.23 4.53
C LEU A 2 -13.70 0.26 5.02
N ALA A 3 -12.80 0.73 4.15
CA ALA A 3 -11.49 1.24 4.57
C ALA A 3 -11.52 2.65 5.19
N GLY A 4 -12.70 3.15 5.58
CA GLY A 4 -12.88 4.52 6.08
C GLY A 4 -12.64 5.59 5.00
N LEU A 5 -12.74 5.25 3.71
CA LEU A 5 -12.66 6.24 2.62
C LEU A 5 -13.93 7.10 2.51
N GLU A 6 -15.04 6.58 3.03
CA GLU A 6 -16.32 7.28 3.11
C GLU A 6 -16.94 6.93 4.45
N LYS A 7 -17.60 7.89 5.09
CA LYS A 7 -18.35 7.63 6.31
C LYS A 7 -19.65 6.90 5.98
N PRO A 8 -20.08 5.93 6.81
CA PRO A 8 -21.40 5.33 6.65
C PRO A 8 -22.47 6.39 6.89
N THR A 9 -23.53 6.38 6.08
CA THR A 9 -24.69 7.25 6.31
C THR A 9 -25.46 6.84 7.58
N LYS A 10 -25.48 5.54 7.89
CA LYS A 10 -26.03 4.93 9.11
C LYS A 10 -25.26 3.65 9.44
N GLY A 11 -25.25 3.28 10.71
CA GLY A 11 -24.60 2.06 11.20
C GLY A 11 -23.14 2.27 11.61
N GLU A 12 -22.53 1.18 12.04
CA GLU A 12 -21.21 1.19 12.68
C GLU A 12 -20.24 0.30 11.89
N ILE A 13 -18.98 0.71 11.84
CA ILE A 13 -17.90 -0.05 11.22
C ILE A 13 -16.79 -0.23 12.24
N TYR A 14 -16.45 -1.50 12.48
CA TYR A 14 -15.33 -1.92 13.33
C TYR A 14 -14.29 -2.65 12.49
N ILE A 15 -13.02 -2.24 12.61
CA ILE A 15 -11.89 -2.93 11.97
C ILE A 15 -10.87 -3.24 13.06
N GLY A 16 -10.59 -4.53 13.27
CA GLY A 16 -9.70 -4.95 14.36
C GLY A 16 -10.19 -4.46 15.74
N GLY A 17 -11.51 -4.36 15.94
CA GLY A 17 -12.12 -3.84 17.16
C GLY A 17 -12.17 -2.31 17.28
N ILE A 18 -11.63 -1.56 16.32
CA ILE A 18 -11.61 -0.09 16.37
C ILE A 18 -12.84 0.48 15.65
N PRO A 19 -13.66 1.34 16.29
CA PRO A 19 -14.82 1.98 15.67
C PRO A 19 -14.37 3.09 14.71
N ILE A 20 -14.19 2.77 13.43
CA ILE A 20 -13.65 3.71 12.42
C ILE A 20 -14.61 4.88 12.16
N HIS A 21 -15.91 4.64 12.32
CA HIS A 21 -16.96 5.63 12.09
C HIS A 21 -16.91 6.82 13.08
N GLU A 22 -16.31 6.65 14.26
CA GLU A 22 -16.12 7.70 15.26
C GLU A 22 -14.86 8.55 15.05
N LEU A 23 -13.93 8.08 14.21
CA LEU A 23 -12.68 8.77 13.96
C LEU A 23 -12.88 10.02 13.09
N ASN A 24 -12.10 11.07 13.38
CA ASN A 24 -11.97 12.22 12.49
C ASN A 24 -11.04 11.89 11.30
N GLU A 25 -11.03 12.72 10.27
CA GLU A 25 -10.31 12.41 9.02
C GLU A 25 -8.81 12.16 9.21
N GLU A 26 -8.17 12.91 10.11
CA GLU A 26 -6.76 12.72 10.45
C GLU A 26 -6.52 11.34 11.08
N LYS A 27 -7.32 10.97 12.08
CA LYS A 27 -7.22 9.65 12.74
C LYS A 27 -7.54 8.51 11.79
N VAL A 28 -8.52 8.66 10.90
CA VAL A 28 -8.81 7.65 9.87
C VAL A 28 -7.63 7.53 8.89
N THR A 29 -7.00 8.63 8.50
CA THR A 29 -5.82 8.61 7.63
C THR A 29 -4.67 7.83 8.26
N LEU A 30 -4.35 8.10 9.53
CA LEU A 30 -3.33 7.37 10.28
C LEU A 30 -3.71 5.89 10.46
N PHE A 31 -5.00 5.60 10.67
CA PHE A 31 -5.50 4.23 10.75
C PHE A 31 -5.27 3.48 9.43
N ARG A 32 -5.68 4.06 8.28
CA ARG A 32 -5.50 3.47 6.94
C ARG A 32 -4.03 3.20 6.66
N GLN A 33 -3.20 4.20 6.93
CA GLN A 33 -1.75 4.11 6.73
C GLN A 33 -1.12 2.93 7.48
N LYS A 34 -1.58 2.62 8.69
CA LYS A 34 -1.00 1.57 9.54
C LYS A 34 -1.61 0.19 9.30
N ASN A 35 -2.91 0.13 9.03
CA ASN A 35 -3.66 -1.12 9.10
C ASN A 35 -4.19 -1.61 7.75
N ILE A 36 -4.25 -0.77 6.71
CA ILE A 36 -4.93 -1.12 5.45
C ILE A 36 -3.95 -1.11 4.27
N GLY A 37 -3.93 -2.19 3.51
CA GLY A 37 -3.29 -2.28 2.20
C GLY A 37 -4.32 -2.24 1.08
N PHE A 38 -4.08 -1.42 0.05
CA PHE A 38 -4.99 -1.32 -1.10
C PHE A 38 -4.42 -1.99 -2.34
N ILE A 39 -5.25 -2.82 -3.00
CA ILE A 39 -4.97 -3.44 -4.29
C ILE A 39 -6.08 -3.00 -5.26
N PHE A 40 -5.69 -2.51 -6.44
CA PHE A 40 -6.62 -1.98 -7.45
C PHE A 40 -6.60 -2.86 -8.70
N GLN A 41 -7.74 -3.00 -9.37
CA GLN A 41 -7.84 -3.75 -10.63
C GLN A 41 -6.99 -3.15 -11.75
N ALA A 42 -6.93 -1.82 -11.84
CA ALA A 42 -6.09 -1.09 -12.81
C ALA A 42 -4.66 -0.83 -12.31
N TYR A 43 -4.21 -1.53 -11.26
CA TYR A 43 -2.91 -1.45 -10.57
C TYR A 43 -2.60 -0.10 -9.89
N HIS A 44 -2.98 1.03 -10.50
CA HIS A 44 -2.72 2.40 -10.03
C HIS A 44 -1.26 2.60 -9.59
N LEU A 45 -0.31 2.10 -10.37
CA LEU A 45 1.11 2.38 -10.16
C LEU A 45 1.42 3.79 -10.66
N LEU A 46 2.28 4.51 -9.94
CA LEU A 46 2.76 5.82 -10.38
C LEU A 46 3.77 5.59 -11.52
N PRO A 47 3.51 6.08 -12.75
CA PRO A 47 4.29 5.74 -13.93
C PRO A 47 5.72 6.31 -13.90
N MET A 48 5.91 7.39 -13.15
CA MET A 48 7.21 8.04 -13.00
C MET A 48 8.15 7.31 -12.03
N LEU A 49 7.59 6.46 -11.17
CA LEU A 49 8.32 5.71 -10.16
C LEU A 49 8.69 4.32 -10.64
N THR A 50 9.80 3.81 -10.15
CA THR A 50 10.21 2.41 -10.31
C THR A 50 9.31 1.46 -9.51
N ALA A 51 9.41 0.16 -9.76
CA ALA A 51 8.68 -0.86 -9.01
C ALA A 51 9.02 -0.81 -7.52
N LEU A 52 10.32 -0.67 -7.16
CA LEU A 52 10.74 -0.55 -5.77
C LEU A 52 10.17 0.71 -5.10
N GLU A 53 10.18 1.83 -5.81
CA GLU A 53 9.62 3.09 -5.30
C GLU A 53 8.11 3.01 -5.10
N ASN A 54 7.39 2.45 -6.08
CA ASN A 54 5.95 2.19 -5.97
C ASN A 54 5.64 1.32 -4.73
N ILE A 55 6.37 0.23 -4.54
CA ILE A 55 6.20 -0.63 -3.37
C ILE A 55 6.50 0.15 -2.09
N SER A 56 7.51 1.02 -2.06
CA SER A 56 7.88 1.77 -0.85
C SER A 56 6.93 2.90 -0.43
N LEU A 57 5.97 3.30 -1.28
CA LEU A 57 5.10 4.48 -1.05
C LEU A 57 4.39 4.48 0.33
N PRO A 58 3.79 3.38 0.81
CA PRO A 58 3.15 3.39 2.13
C PRO A 58 4.12 3.71 3.27
N LEU A 59 5.38 3.24 3.16
CA LEU A 59 6.43 3.52 4.13
C LEU A 59 6.92 4.97 4.03
N VAL A 60 6.95 5.55 2.83
CA VAL A 60 7.23 6.99 2.65
C VAL A 60 6.24 7.83 3.44
N PHE A 61 4.94 7.54 3.31
CA PHE A 61 3.92 8.29 4.04
C PHE A 61 4.06 8.11 5.55
N ARG A 62 4.53 6.94 6.02
CA ARG A 62 4.81 6.68 7.45
C ARG A 62 6.03 7.43 7.98
N GLY A 63 6.75 8.17 7.13
CA GLY A 63 7.97 8.86 7.50
C GLY A 63 9.18 7.92 7.62
N GLU A 64 9.11 6.71 7.07
CA GLU A 64 10.22 5.76 7.15
C GLU A 64 11.41 6.21 6.27
N ASP A 65 12.59 6.17 6.87
CA ASP A 65 13.84 6.51 6.21
C ASP A 65 14.10 5.61 4.99
N LYS A 66 14.70 6.21 3.95
CA LYS A 66 15.08 5.48 2.72
C LYS A 66 15.93 4.24 3.01
N LYS A 67 16.84 4.32 3.99
CA LYS A 67 17.72 3.22 4.41
C LYS A 67 16.96 2.04 5.03
N LYS A 68 15.78 2.27 5.63
CA LYS A 68 14.93 1.24 6.24
C LYS A 68 13.89 0.71 5.26
N ARG A 69 13.18 1.61 4.55
CA ARG A 69 12.08 1.23 3.67
C ARG A 69 12.52 0.46 2.42
N ASN A 70 13.70 0.76 1.87
CA ASN A 70 14.17 0.08 0.66
C ASN A 70 14.41 -1.43 0.89
N PRO A 71 15.13 -1.85 1.96
CA PRO A 71 15.21 -3.27 2.32
C PRO A 71 13.85 -3.94 2.53
N MET A 72 12.90 -3.27 3.20
CA MET A 72 11.55 -3.81 3.41
C MET A 72 10.79 -4.02 2.09
N ALA A 73 10.84 -3.02 1.20
CA ALA A 73 10.22 -3.10 -0.12
C ALA A 73 10.86 -4.19 -0.98
N LYS A 74 12.18 -4.37 -0.92
CA LYS A 74 12.88 -5.47 -1.62
C LYS A 74 12.44 -6.84 -1.11
N LYS A 75 12.37 -7.04 0.21
CA LYS A 75 11.93 -8.31 0.79
C LYS A 75 10.53 -8.72 0.30
N VAL A 76 9.60 -7.77 0.25
CA VAL A 76 8.23 -8.05 -0.24
C VAL A 76 8.21 -8.24 -1.76
N MET A 77 9.02 -7.48 -2.51
CA MET A 77 9.19 -7.67 -3.96
C MET A 77 9.71 -9.08 -4.30
N GLU A 78 10.67 -9.60 -3.54
CA GLU A 78 11.18 -10.96 -3.68
C GLU A 78 10.09 -12.00 -3.38
N ALA A 79 9.30 -11.80 -2.32
CA ALA A 79 8.20 -12.70 -1.95
C ALA A 79 7.11 -12.80 -3.04
N VAL A 80 6.94 -11.77 -3.87
CA VAL A 80 6.02 -11.79 -5.03
C VAL A 80 6.71 -12.17 -6.34
N GLY A 81 7.93 -12.70 -6.30
CA GLY A 81 8.65 -13.21 -7.46
C GLY A 81 9.07 -12.12 -8.46
N LEU A 82 9.45 -10.94 -7.95
CA LEU A 82 9.91 -9.80 -8.76
C LEU A 82 11.35 -9.37 -8.43
N ALA A 83 12.17 -10.25 -7.86
CA ALA A 83 13.59 -9.99 -7.65
C ALA A 83 14.27 -9.54 -8.97
N GLY A 84 15.08 -8.48 -8.94
CA GLY A 84 15.74 -7.92 -10.13
C GLY A 84 14.89 -6.92 -10.93
N TYR A 85 13.66 -6.63 -10.51
CA TYR A 85 12.77 -5.67 -11.18
C TYR A 85 12.79 -4.29 -10.51
N GLU A 86 13.68 -4.05 -9.55
CA GLU A 86 13.66 -2.90 -8.64
C GLU A 86 13.63 -1.57 -9.38
N LYS A 87 14.35 -1.49 -10.51
CA LYS A 87 14.52 -0.27 -11.31
C LYS A 87 13.53 -0.14 -12.48
N ARG A 88 12.69 -1.15 -12.73
CA ARG A 88 11.75 -1.11 -13.85
C ARG A 88 10.60 -0.16 -13.54
N LYS A 89 10.19 0.64 -14.52
CA LYS A 89 8.98 1.46 -14.48
C LYS A 89 7.76 0.65 -14.95
N PRO A 90 6.52 1.05 -14.62
CA PRO A 90 5.30 0.32 -14.99
C PRO A 90 5.20 -0.03 -16.48
N ASN A 91 5.59 0.88 -17.37
CA ASN A 91 5.58 0.64 -18.83
C ASN A 91 6.59 -0.41 -19.32
N GLN A 92 7.50 -0.88 -18.47
CA GLN A 92 8.49 -1.93 -18.77
C GLN A 92 8.07 -3.30 -18.18
N MET A 93 6.83 -3.42 -17.71
CA MET A 93 6.32 -4.59 -17.02
C MET A 93 5.01 -5.07 -17.65
N SER A 94 4.82 -6.38 -17.73
CA SER A 94 3.54 -6.97 -18.11
C SER A 94 2.45 -6.64 -17.08
N GLY A 95 1.17 -6.76 -17.47
CA GLY A 95 0.05 -6.53 -16.54
C GLY A 95 0.14 -7.37 -15.26
N GLY A 96 0.46 -8.66 -15.38
CA GLY A 96 0.65 -9.53 -14.21
C GLY A 96 1.84 -9.12 -13.32
N GLN A 97 2.92 -8.60 -13.90
CA GLN A 97 4.03 -8.04 -13.12
C GLN A 97 3.60 -6.76 -12.39
N GLN A 98 2.89 -5.86 -13.06
CA GLN A 98 2.34 -4.64 -12.44
C GLN A 98 1.35 -4.97 -11.30
N GLN A 99 0.53 -6.00 -11.48
CA GLN A 99 -0.36 -6.49 -10.44
C GLN A 99 0.41 -6.95 -9.20
N ARG A 100 1.48 -7.73 -9.39
CA ARG A 100 2.34 -8.18 -8.28
C ARG A 100 3.06 -7.03 -7.58
N VAL A 101 3.46 -5.98 -8.30
CA VAL A 101 3.94 -4.71 -7.69
C VAL A 101 2.84 -4.08 -6.83
N GLY A 102 1.60 -4.04 -7.32
CA GLY A 102 0.45 -3.54 -6.55
C GLY A 102 0.18 -4.35 -5.27
N ILE A 103 0.25 -5.68 -5.36
CA ILE A 103 0.15 -6.60 -4.20
C ILE A 103 1.28 -6.32 -3.20
N ALA A 104 2.52 -6.25 -3.68
CA ALA A 104 3.66 -5.97 -2.82
C ALA A 104 3.54 -4.60 -2.13
N ARG A 105 3.06 -3.57 -2.84
CA ARG A 105 2.77 -2.25 -2.26
C ARG A 105 1.71 -2.33 -1.16
N ALA A 106 0.67 -3.14 -1.32
CA ALA A 106 -0.34 -3.31 -0.28
C ALA A 106 0.23 -3.99 0.98
N LEU A 107 1.17 -4.92 0.82
CA LEU A 107 1.70 -5.75 1.91
C LEU A 107 2.92 -5.16 2.62
N VAL A 108 3.67 -4.27 1.99
CA VAL A 108 4.95 -3.73 2.51
C VAL A 108 4.84 -3.12 3.91
N GLY A 109 3.67 -2.56 4.23
CA GLY A 109 3.39 -1.91 5.50
C GLY A 109 3.01 -2.89 6.62
N ASN A 110 2.98 -4.18 6.33
CA ASN A 110 2.45 -5.23 7.19
C ASN A 110 1.07 -4.84 7.77
N PRO A 111 0.07 -4.54 6.90
CA PRO A 111 -1.29 -4.24 7.34
C PRO A 111 -1.86 -5.41 8.14
N LYS A 112 -2.86 -5.13 8.99
CA LYS A 112 -3.49 -6.11 9.87
C LYS A 112 -4.79 -6.63 9.29
#